data_AF-A0A968VNN4-F1
#
_entry.id   AF-A0A968VNN4-F1
#
_cell.length_a   1.000
_cell.length_b   1.000
_cell.length_c   1.000
_cell.angle_alpha   90.00
_cell.angle_beta   90.00
_cell.angle_gamma   90.00
#
_symmetry.space_group_name_H-M   'P 1'
#
loop_
_entity.id
_entity.type
_entity.pdbx_description
1 polymer ?
#
loop_
_entity_poly.entity_id
_entity_poly.type
_entity_poly.pdbx_seq_one_letter_code
_entity_poly.pdbx_strand_id
1 'polypeptide(L)'
;MPRKSITKEFSRHSAQASLRRVLIIPFVLQIVAVIVLIGWLSLENGQQAVNNVAGQLRSSIIGRIEQRLEDYLFTPKLITQLSIQEIQQQHINIQEPEKLINSIQGQMRLFDTVNHIKFGFTDKNFISLERFDQSSFRVSISRVENDYGFSTYNLSPVNTNFLGQEQLIDTQSEFDLQKQPWYKGPIEAGKPVWSPIYTQFNTPRLAITYSVPIYDQQQNSSELPGLIYPCPRSGNF
;
A
#
# COMPACT_ATOMS: atom_id res chain seq x y z
N MET A 1 81.39 1.02 -47.17
CA MET A 1 80.74 2.21 -47.76
C MET A 1 80.08 1.82 -49.08
N PRO A 2 78.91 2.36 -49.50
CA PRO A 2 77.99 3.25 -48.78
C PRO A 2 76.53 2.74 -48.69
N ARG A 3 75.79 3.42 -47.80
CA ARG A 3 74.37 3.31 -47.42
C ARG A 3 73.40 3.44 -48.61
N LYS A 4 72.38 2.58 -48.67
CA LYS A 4 71.14 2.89 -49.40
C LYS A 4 70.29 3.85 -48.54
N SER A 5 70.11 5.06 -49.04
CA SER A 5 69.36 6.14 -48.42
C SER A 5 67.86 5.86 -48.43
N ILE A 6 67.27 5.77 -47.23
CA ILE A 6 65.86 6.03 -46.97
C ILE A 6 65.66 7.53 -47.20
N THR A 7 64.86 7.92 -48.20
CA THR A 7 64.08 9.18 -48.34
C THR A 7 63.90 9.54 -49.82
N LYS A 8 62.79 9.10 -50.41
CA LYS A 8 62.12 9.58 -51.63
C LYS A 8 60.84 8.75 -51.64
N GLU A 9 59.63 9.27 -51.49
CA GLU A 9 59.08 10.48 -52.05
C GLU A 9 57.89 10.92 -51.18
N PHE A 10 57.97 12.12 -50.58
CA PHE A 10 56.78 12.80 -50.06
C PHE A 10 56.63 14.21 -50.63
N SER A 11 57.35 14.54 -51.69
CA SER A 11 57.47 15.93 -52.14
C SER A 11 57.44 16.04 -53.65
N ARG A 12 56.28 15.80 -54.26
CA ARG A 12 56.05 16.30 -55.62
C ARG A 12 54.60 16.50 -56.05
N HIS A 13 53.71 16.96 -55.16
CA HIS A 13 52.40 17.51 -55.55
C HIS A 13 52.15 18.86 -54.85
N SER A 14 53.04 19.83 -55.08
CA SER A 14 52.85 21.23 -54.66
C SER A 14 53.04 22.13 -55.88
N ALA A 15 52.06 22.09 -56.78
CA ALA A 15 51.91 23.08 -57.83
C ALA A 15 50.75 24.00 -57.41
N GLN A 16 51.09 25.23 -57.00
CA GLN A 16 50.18 26.37 -56.82
C GLN A 16 49.00 26.19 -55.83
N ALA A 17 49.24 25.64 -54.64
CA ALA A 17 48.31 25.85 -53.53
C ALA A 17 48.55 27.24 -52.92
N SER A 18 47.53 28.11 -52.91
CA SER A 18 47.65 29.41 -52.24
C SER A 18 48.07 29.20 -50.79
N LEU A 19 48.99 30.03 -50.27
CA LEU A 19 49.50 29.96 -48.88
C LEU A 19 48.35 29.86 -47.85
N ARG A 20 47.21 30.48 -48.19
CA ARG A 20 45.94 30.41 -47.47
C ARG A 20 45.40 28.99 -47.30
N ARG A 21 45.45 28.11 -48.31
CA ARG A 21 44.96 26.71 -48.20
C ARG A 21 45.86 25.85 -47.33
N VAL A 22 47.18 26.00 -47.45
CA VAL A 22 48.16 25.19 -46.70
C VAL A 22 48.08 25.47 -45.20
N LEU A 23 47.75 26.70 -44.80
CA LEU A 23 47.64 27.08 -43.39
C LEU A 23 46.22 26.91 -42.80
N ILE A 24 45.17 27.29 -43.55
CA ILE A 24 43.80 27.34 -43.01
C ILE A 24 43.16 25.95 -42.93
N ILE A 25 43.35 25.10 -43.95
CA ILE A 25 42.72 23.77 -43.99
C ILE A 25 43.11 22.90 -42.78
N PRO A 26 44.40 22.71 -42.44
CA PRO A 26 44.76 21.87 -41.29
C PRO A 26 44.29 22.47 -39.96
N PHE A 27 44.28 23.81 -39.84
CA PHE A 27 43.81 24.48 -38.63
C PHE A 27 42.30 24.32 -38.42
N VAL A 28 41.50 24.49 -39.48
CA VAL A 28 40.04 24.26 -39.42
C VAL A 28 39.73 22.78 -39.16
N LEU A 29 40.48 21.85 -39.78
CA LEU A 29 40.32 20.41 -39.54
C LEU A 29 40.55 20.06 -38.06
N GLN A 30 41.59 20.65 -37.44
CA GLN A 30 41.88 20.46 -36.02
C GLN A 30 40.74 20.99 -35.14
N ILE A 31 40.19 22.17 -35.44
CA ILE A 31 39.04 22.73 -34.69
C ILE A 31 37.83 21.81 -34.80
N VAL A 32 37.49 21.37 -36.02
CA VAL A 32 36.35 20.46 -36.24
C VAL A 32 36.56 19.14 -35.50
N ALA A 33 37.76 18.58 -35.53
CA ALA A 33 38.08 17.35 -34.80
C ALA A 33 37.87 17.50 -33.30
N VAL A 34 38.31 18.61 -32.70
CA VAL A 34 38.11 18.90 -31.27
C VAL A 34 36.63 19.08 -30.95
N ILE A 35 35.87 19.81 -31.77
CA ILE A 35 34.42 20.01 -31.56
C ILE A 35 33.67 18.68 -31.62
N VAL A 36 33.99 17.83 -32.61
CA VAL A 36 33.37 16.50 -32.74
C VAL A 36 33.71 15.63 -31.53
N LEU A 37 34.97 15.64 -31.08
CA LEU A 37 35.41 14.87 -29.93
C LEU A 37 34.68 15.33 -28.65
N ILE A 38 34.62 16.65 -28.40
CA ILE A 38 33.89 17.22 -27.27
C ILE A 38 32.40 16.90 -27.36
N GLY A 39 31.81 16.99 -28.55
CA GLY A 39 30.40 16.64 -28.78
C GLY A 39 30.12 15.17 -28.46
N TRP A 40 31.01 14.27 -28.89
CA TRP A 40 30.91 12.84 -28.60
C TRP A 40 31.06 12.54 -27.10
N LEU A 41 32.10 13.09 -26.45
CA LEU A 41 32.31 12.98 -25.00
C LEU A 41 31.14 13.57 -24.20
N SER A 42 30.59 14.71 -24.64
CA SER A 42 29.43 15.36 -24.02
C SER A 42 28.18 14.49 -24.11
N LEU A 43 27.95 13.84 -25.26
CA LEU A 43 26.82 12.94 -25.46
C LEU A 43 26.94 11.69 -24.57
N GLU A 44 28.12 11.08 -24.49
CA GLU A 44 28.36 9.90 -23.65
C GLU A 44 28.20 10.22 -22.16
N ASN A 45 28.79 11.33 -21.70
CA ASN A 45 28.63 11.81 -20.33
C ASN A 45 27.17 12.18 -20.02
N GLY A 46 26.48 12.81 -20.97
CA GLY A 46 25.06 13.15 -20.84
C GLY A 46 24.18 11.92 -20.70
N GLN A 47 24.42 10.87 -21.51
CA GLN A 47 23.70 9.59 -21.40
C GLN A 47 23.94 8.91 -20.05
N GLN A 48 25.19 8.87 -19.57
CA GLN A 48 25.51 8.30 -18.26
C GLN A 48 24.85 9.06 -17.11
N ALA A 49 24.88 10.40 -17.14
CA ALA A 49 24.26 11.23 -16.12
C ALA A 49 22.74 11.02 -16.07
N VAL A 50 22.08 11.02 -17.23
CA VAL A 50 20.63 10.76 -17.32
C VAL A 50 20.29 9.35 -16.83
N ASN A 51 21.03 8.33 -17.24
CA ASN A 51 20.78 6.94 -16.83
C ASN A 51 20.98 6.75 -15.32
N ASN A 52 22.00 7.38 -14.73
CA ASN A 52 22.24 7.30 -13.30
C ASN A 52 21.12 7.97 -12.49
N VAL A 53 20.69 9.16 -12.89
CA VAL A 53 19.59 9.88 -12.22
C VAL A 53 18.27 9.11 -12.38
N ALA A 54 17.96 8.61 -13.57
CA ALA A 54 16.79 7.79 -13.82
C ALA A 54 16.80 6.49 -13.00
N GLY A 55 17.96 5.84 -12.89
CA GLY A 55 18.16 4.64 -12.05
C GLY A 55 17.96 4.93 -10.56
N GLN A 56 18.57 6.00 -10.04
CA GLN A 56 18.41 6.41 -8.64
C GLN A 56 16.95 6.79 -8.32
N LEU A 57 16.27 7.50 -9.23
CA LEU A 57 14.87 7.86 -9.09
C LEU A 57 13.99 6.60 -9.04
N ARG A 58 14.20 5.64 -9.95
CA ARG A 58 13.47 4.36 -9.95
C ARG A 58 13.69 3.59 -8.63
N SER A 59 14.93 3.47 -8.17
CA SER A 59 15.24 2.79 -6.92
C SER A 59 14.61 3.48 -5.71
N SER A 60 14.62 4.82 -5.69
CA SER A 60 14.00 5.61 -4.63
C SER A 60 12.47 5.47 -4.61
N ILE A 61 11.84 5.36 -5.78
CA ILE A 61 10.41 5.10 -5.90
C ILE A 61 10.08 3.69 -5.39
N ILE A 62 10.83 2.67 -5.81
CA ILE A 62 10.64 1.29 -5.35
C ILE A 62 10.80 1.20 -3.83
N GLY A 63 11.89 1.74 -3.27
CA GLY A 63 12.10 1.73 -1.82
C GLY A 63 10.99 2.45 -1.05
N ARG A 64 10.46 3.57 -1.57
CA ARG A 64 9.30 4.25 -0.97
C ARG A 64 8.02 3.42 -1.08
N ILE A 65 7.83 2.64 -2.14
CA ILE A 65 6.69 1.72 -2.28
C ILE A 65 6.81 0.59 -1.26
N GLU A 66 7.99 -0.01 -1.11
CA GLU A 66 8.26 -1.07 -0.15
C GLU A 66 8.02 -0.60 1.28
N GLN A 67 8.59 0.56 1.66
CA GLN A 67 8.39 1.13 3.00
C GLN A 67 6.91 1.41 3.29
N ARG A 68 6.19 2.00 2.32
CA ARG A 68 4.74 2.21 2.47
C ARG A 68 4.00 0.87 2.63
N LEU A 69 4.34 -0.13 1.83
CA LEU A 69 3.73 -1.45 1.90
C LEU A 69 3.98 -2.12 3.25
N GLU A 70 5.19 -1.97 3.80
CA GLU A 70 5.54 -2.47 5.12
C GLU A 70 4.67 -1.82 6.20
N ASP A 71 4.57 -0.48 6.22
CA ASP A 71 3.70 0.25 7.16
C ASP A 71 2.23 -0.18 7.01
N TYR A 72 1.76 -0.36 5.77
CA TYR A 72 0.40 -0.79 5.43
C TYR A 72 0.09 -2.21 5.93
N LEU A 73 1.07 -3.10 5.96
CA LEU A 73 0.88 -4.50 6.39
C LEU A 73 1.26 -4.73 7.86
N PHE A 74 2.10 -3.88 8.43
CA PHE A 74 2.54 -3.98 9.82
C PHE A 74 1.47 -3.46 10.79
N THR A 75 0.94 -2.27 10.54
CA THR A 75 -0.02 -1.62 11.45
C THR A 75 -1.26 -2.48 11.73
N PRO A 76 -1.92 -3.08 10.72
CA PRO A 76 -2.96 -4.07 10.92
C PRO A 76 -2.65 -5.16 11.94
N LYS A 77 -1.47 -5.77 11.83
CA LYS A 77 -1.05 -6.88 12.71
C LYS A 77 -0.90 -6.40 14.14
N LEU A 78 -0.27 -5.23 14.33
CA LEU A 78 -0.05 -4.65 15.65
C LEU A 78 -1.37 -4.36 16.37
N ILE A 79 -2.33 -3.68 15.72
CA ILE A 79 -3.62 -3.37 16.34
C ILE A 79 -4.39 -4.66 16.67
N THR A 80 -4.30 -5.68 15.81
CA THR A 80 -4.91 -6.98 16.05
C THR A 80 -4.35 -7.64 17.31
N GLN A 81 -3.02 -7.66 17.45
CA GLN A 81 -2.35 -8.23 18.61
C GLN A 81 -2.71 -7.50 19.90
N LEU A 82 -2.71 -6.16 19.87
CA LEU A 82 -3.16 -5.36 21.00
C LEU A 82 -4.59 -5.70 21.40
N SER A 83 -5.48 -5.83 20.41
CA SER A 83 -6.90 -6.09 20.68
C SER A 83 -7.16 -7.50 21.21
N ILE A 84 -6.41 -8.50 20.73
CA ILE A 84 -6.42 -9.86 21.32
C ILE A 84 -6.01 -9.79 22.77
N GLN A 85 -4.92 -9.08 23.08
CA GLN A 85 -4.41 -8.96 24.43
C GLN A 85 -5.44 -8.31 25.36
N GLU A 86 -6.05 -7.20 24.95
CA GLU A 86 -7.09 -6.51 25.73
C GLU A 86 -8.34 -7.38 25.95
N ILE A 87 -8.73 -8.19 24.97
CA ILE A 87 -9.84 -9.14 25.09
C ILE A 87 -9.48 -10.29 26.05
N GLN A 88 -8.28 -10.86 25.92
CA GLN A 88 -7.80 -11.93 26.80
C GLN A 88 -7.64 -11.46 28.25
N GLN A 89 -7.27 -10.20 28.46
CA GLN A 89 -7.16 -9.55 29.77
C GLN A 89 -8.52 -9.06 30.30
N GLN A 90 -9.62 -9.30 29.57
CA GLN A 90 -10.97 -8.87 29.92
C GLN A 90 -11.14 -7.34 30.08
N HIS A 91 -10.21 -6.54 29.53
CA HIS A 91 -10.35 -5.09 29.47
C HIS A 91 -11.38 -4.66 28.43
N ILE A 92 -11.55 -5.45 27.36
CA ILE A 92 -12.61 -5.27 26.35
C ILE A 92 -13.60 -6.42 26.46
N ASN A 93 -14.85 -6.08 26.79
CA ASN A 93 -15.96 -7.04 26.73
C ASN A 93 -16.57 -7.05 25.31
N ILE A 94 -16.31 -8.12 24.56
CA ILE A 94 -16.84 -8.31 23.20
C ILE A 94 -18.36 -8.56 23.16
N GLN A 95 -18.96 -8.90 24.30
CA GLN A 95 -20.41 -9.10 24.42
C GLN A 95 -21.18 -7.78 24.57
N GLU A 96 -20.48 -6.68 24.90
CA GLU A 96 -21.07 -5.35 25.05
C GLU A 96 -20.72 -4.47 23.83
N PRO A 97 -21.64 -4.33 22.85
CA PRO A 97 -21.37 -3.68 21.57
C PRO A 97 -20.86 -2.24 21.73
N GLU A 98 -21.45 -1.49 22.65
CA GLU A 98 -21.09 -0.09 22.90
C GLU A 98 -19.66 0.05 23.43
N LYS A 99 -19.26 -0.80 24.40
CA LYS A 99 -17.90 -0.79 24.94
C LYS A 99 -16.88 -1.21 23.90
N LEU A 100 -17.20 -2.23 23.10
CA LEU A 100 -16.35 -2.68 22.00
C LEU A 100 -16.14 -1.56 20.98
N ILE A 101 -17.22 -0.91 20.51
CA ILE A 101 -17.15 0.21 19.56
C ILE A 101 -16.33 1.37 20.12
N ASN A 102 -16.56 1.75 21.38
CA ASN A 102 -15.80 2.84 22.01
C ASN A 102 -14.30 2.54 22.07
N SER A 103 -13.92 1.31 22.43
CA SER A 103 -12.53 0.88 22.47
C SER A 103 -11.87 0.95 21.09
N ILE A 104 -12.50 0.36 20.07
CA ILE A 104 -11.93 0.36 18.72
C ILE A 104 -11.97 1.74 18.07
N GLN A 105 -12.93 2.60 18.41
CA GLN A 105 -12.92 4.00 17.99
C GLN A 105 -11.68 4.72 18.53
N GLY A 106 -11.33 4.50 19.80
CA GLY A 106 -10.08 5.01 20.39
C GLY A 106 -8.85 4.54 19.63
N GLN A 107 -8.76 3.23 19.32
CA GLN A 107 -7.67 2.68 18.52
C GLN A 107 -7.60 3.32 17.13
N MET A 108 -8.71 3.43 16.41
CA MET A 108 -8.72 4.01 15.06
C MET A 108 -8.32 5.48 15.07
N ARG A 109 -8.62 6.24 16.13
CA ARG A 109 -8.15 7.63 16.27
C ARG A 109 -6.63 7.74 16.42
N LEU A 110 -5.99 6.74 17.03
CA LEU A 110 -4.53 6.68 17.17
C LEU A 110 -3.84 6.16 15.90
N PHE A 111 -4.47 5.23 15.19
CA PHE A 111 -3.94 4.61 13.98
C PHE A 111 -4.75 5.03 12.73
N ASP A 112 -4.29 6.08 12.05
CA ASP A 112 -4.97 6.67 10.89
C ASP A 112 -4.87 5.86 9.58
N THR A 113 -3.97 4.88 9.52
CA THR A 113 -3.77 3.98 8.37
C THR A 113 -4.87 2.94 8.22
N VAL A 114 -5.67 2.75 9.26
CA VAL A 114 -6.68 1.72 9.41
C VAL A 114 -8.08 2.30 9.24
N ASN A 115 -8.78 1.83 8.20
CA ASN A 115 -10.09 2.38 7.86
C ASN A 115 -11.29 1.54 8.34
N HIS A 116 -11.10 0.26 8.69
CA HIS A 116 -12.23 -0.60 9.04
C HIS A 116 -11.81 -1.74 9.96
N ILE A 117 -12.31 -1.75 11.20
CA ILE A 117 -12.15 -2.85 12.17
C ILE A 117 -13.45 -3.64 12.25
N LYS A 118 -13.37 -4.97 12.29
CA LYS A 118 -14.54 -5.85 12.24
C LYS A 118 -14.47 -6.90 13.34
N PHE A 119 -15.62 -7.42 13.74
CA PHE A 119 -15.78 -8.57 14.61
C PHE A 119 -16.91 -9.43 14.04
N GLY A 120 -16.62 -10.69 13.83
CA GLY A 120 -17.57 -11.70 13.41
C GLY A 120 -17.60 -12.75 14.51
N PHE A 121 -18.76 -13.32 14.74
CA PHE A 121 -18.98 -14.28 15.81
C PHE A 121 -19.63 -15.56 15.24
N THR A 122 -19.44 -16.68 15.93
CA THR A 122 -19.99 -17.99 15.51
C THR A 122 -21.50 -18.06 15.48
N ASP A 123 -22.15 -17.27 16.33
CA ASP A 123 -23.60 -17.12 16.41
C ASP A 123 -24.16 -16.26 15.26
N LYS A 124 -23.34 -15.96 14.24
CA LYS A 124 -23.61 -15.09 13.09
C LYS A 124 -23.66 -13.60 13.42
N ASN A 125 -23.43 -13.22 14.69
CA ASN A 125 -23.35 -11.81 15.02
C ASN A 125 -22.14 -11.18 14.33
N PHE A 126 -22.29 -9.91 13.99
CA PHE A 126 -21.24 -9.10 13.41
C PHE A 126 -21.35 -7.68 13.94
N ILE A 127 -20.18 -7.06 14.14
CA ILE A 127 -20.06 -5.65 14.47
C ILE A 127 -18.79 -5.09 13.87
N SER A 128 -18.85 -3.88 13.34
CA SER A 128 -17.68 -3.21 12.79
C SER A 128 -17.73 -1.71 13.00
N LEU A 129 -16.56 -1.10 12.89
CA LEU A 129 -16.39 0.34 12.83
C LEU A 129 -15.60 0.69 11.57
N GLU A 130 -16.22 1.47 10.71
CA GLU A 130 -15.61 2.03 9.51
C GLU A 130 -15.37 3.53 9.71
N ARG A 131 -14.16 3.99 9.36
CA ARG A 131 -13.86 5.40 9.19
C ARG A 131 -14.39 5.86 7.83
N PHE A 132 -15.49 6.59 7.83
CA PHE A 132 -16.10 7.05 6.59
C PHE A 132 -15.38 8.27 6.01
N ASP A 133 -15.00 9.23 6.88
CA ASP A 133 -14.13 10.36 6.54
C ASP A 133 -13.13 10.66 7.68
N GLN A 134 -12.44 11.81 7.65
CA GLN A 134 -11.42 12.13 8.65
C GLN A 134 -11.97 12.26 10.08
N SER A 135 -13.24 12.65 10.24
CA SER A 135 -13.87 12.92 11.54
C SER A 135 -15.10 12.08 11.84
N SER A 136 -15.65 11.36 10.85
CA SER A 136 -16.85 10.53 11.01
C SER A 136 -16.56 9.04 10.95
N PHE A 137 -17.31 8.31 11.77
CA PHE A 137 -17.30 6.86 11.82
C PHE A 137 -18.71 6.32 11.56
N ARG A 138 -18.76 5.13 11.00
CA ARG A 138 -19.98 4.35 10.82
C ARG A 138 -19.83 3.02 11.52
N VAL A 139 -20.87 2.63 12.23
CA VAL A 139 -20.96 1.30 12.84
C VAL A 139 -21.82 0.43 11.94
N SER A 140 -21.39 -0.78 11.66
CA SER A 140 -22.25 -1.77 11.03
C SER A 140 -22.47 -2.95 11.97
N ILE A 141 -23.70 -3.43 12.05
CA ILE A 141 -24.06 -4.61 12.84
C ILE A 141 -24.94 -5.57 12.06
N SER A 142 -24.84 -6.86 12.39
CA SER A 142 -25.77 -7.91 12.01
C SER A 142 -25.99 -8.79 13.24
N ARG A 143 -27.24 -8.91 13.67
CA ARG A 143 -27.67 -9.56 14.92
C ARG A 143 -29.07 -10.15 14.77
N VAL A 144 -29.54 -10.86 15.80
CA VAL A 144 -30.91 -11.39 15.80
C VAL A 144 -31.97 -10.29 15.69
N GLU A 145 -31.73 -9.10 16.27
CA GLU A 145 -32.67 -7.98 16.29
C GLU A 145 -32.94 -7.38 14.91
N ASN A 146 -32.02 -7.54 13.95
CA ASN A 146 -32.18 -7.06 12.58
C ASN A 146 -32.25 -8.21 11.56
N ASP A 147 -32.67 -9.40 12.00
CA ASP A 147 -32.78 -10.62 11.19
C ASP A 147 -31.47 -10.98 10.47
N TYR A 148 -30.34 -10.74 11.15
CA TYR A 148 -28.98 -10.89 10.61
C TYR A 148 -28.70 -10.05 9.34
N GLY A 149 -29.53 -9.04 9.05
CA GLY A 149 -29.26 -8.05 8.01
C GLY A 149 -28.03 -7.19 8.33
N PHE A 150 -27.46 -6.55 7.31
CA PHE A 150 -26.35 -5.61 7.49
C PHE A 150 -26.89 -4.20 7.71
N SER A 151 -27.05 -3.79 8.96
CA SER A 151 -27.51 -2.45 9.33
C SER A 151 -26.32 -1.53 9.57
N THR A 152 -26.34 -0.34 8.95
CA THR A 152 -25.28 0.67 9.10
C THR A 152 -25.82 1.90 9.79
N TYR A 153 -25.09 2.40 10.78
CA TYR A 153 -25.44 3.54 11.61
C TYR A 153 -24.34 4.60 11.54
N ASN A 154 -24.69 5.89 11.55
CA ASN A 154 -23.71 6.97 11.73
C ASN A 154 -23.37 7.08 13.21
N LEU A 155 -22.08 7.02 13.57
CA LEU A 155 -21.66 7.20 14.95
C LEU A 155 -21.59 8.69 15.30
N SER A 156 -22.48 9.16 16.17
CA SER A 156 -22.48 10.54 16.64
C SER A 156 -21.29 10.82 17.56
N PRO A 157 -20.62 11.99 17.46
CA PRO A 157 -19.56 12.38 18.41
C PRO A 157 -20.06 12.56 19.84
N VAL A 158 -21.36 12.78 20.03
CA VAL A 158 -21.99 13.17 21.31
C VAL A 158 -22.77 12.02 21.94
N ASN A 159 -23.21 11.05 21.13
CA ASN A 159 -24.04 9.93 21.57
C ASN A 159 -23.37 8.60 21.24
N THR A 160 -22.96 7.85 22.26
CA THR A 160 -22.36 6.52 22.13
C THR A 160 -23.41 5.42 21.92
N ASN A 161 -24.68 5.70 22.15
CA ASN A 161 -25.77 4.78 21.82
C ASN A 161 -26.09 4.92 20.33
N PHE A 162 -25.45 4.08 19.52
CA PHE A 162 -25.59 4.07 18.07
C PHE A 162 -26.72 3.19 17.55
N LEU A 163 -27.40 2.46 18.43
CA LEU A 163 -28.49 1.54 18.06
C LEU A 163 -29.85 2.24 17.95
N GLY A 164 -29.89 3.56 18.10
CA GLY A 164 -31.09 4.36 17.90
C GLY A 164 -31.50 4.47 16.43
N GLN A 165 -32.81 4.44 16.16
CA GLN A 165 -33.36 4.52 14.80
C GLN A 165 -32.98 5.81 14.06
N GLU A 166 -32.74 6.91 14.79
CA GLU A 166 -32.29 8.19 14.23
C GLU A 166 -30.90 8.12 13.58
N GLN A 167 -30.08 7.14 13.95
CA GLN A 167 -28.72 6.98 13.42
C GLN A 167 -28.64 5.97 12.27
N LEU A 168 -29.72 5.23 12.01
CA LEU A 168 -29.77 4.21 10.96
C LEU A 168 -29.69 4.87 9.59
N ILE A 169 -28.72 4.42 8.79
CA ILE A 169 -28.51 4.89 7.41
C ILE A 169 -29.20 3.96 6.42
N ASP A 170 -28.94 2.66 6.57
CA ASP A 170 -29.37 1.64 5.62
C ASP A 170 -29.38 0.26 6.31
N THR A 171 -30.21 -0.65 5.80
CA THR A 171 -30.20 -2.06 6.16
C THR A 171 -30.37 -2.90 4.91
N GLN A 172 -29.35 -3.73 4.64
CA GLN A 172 -29.35 -4.64 3.49
C GLN A 172 -29.65 -6.07 3.97
N SER A 173 -30.66 -6.69 3.35
CA SER A 173 -30.91 -8.12 3.48
C SER A 173 -29.82 -8.93 2.79
N GLU A 174 -29.76 -10.25 3.04
CA GLU A 174 -28.83 -11.20 2.40
C GLU A 174 -27.37 -11.16 2.86
N PHE A 175 -27.05 -10.38 3.90
CA PHE A 175 -25.72 -10.46 4.49
C PHE A 175 -25.45 -11.84 5.09
N ASP A 176 -24.38 -12.47 4.61
CA ASP A 176 -23.92 -13.76 5.11
C ASP A 176 -22.47 -13.63 5.55
N LEU A 177 -22.28 -13.61 6.87
CA LEU A 177 -20.97 -13.52 7.51
C LEU A 177 -20.06 -14.69 7.09
N GLN A 178 -20.61 -15.90 6.93
CA GLN A 178 -19.84 -17.11 6.64
C GLN A 178 -19.28 -17.13 5.22
N LYS A 179 -19.91 -16.38 4.30
CA LYS A 179 -19.42 -16.21 2.93
C LYS A 179 -18.34 -15.13 2.81
N GLN A 180 -18.10 -14.33 3.86
CA GLN A 180 -17.14 -13.24 3.79
C GLN A 180 -15.70 -13.77 3.76
N PRO A 181 -14.87 -13.41 2.77
CA PRO A 181 -13.50 -13.92 2.66
C PRO A 181 -12.63 -13.66 3.89
N TRP A 182 -12.82 -12.49 4.50
CA TRP A 182 -12.11 -12.08 5.72
C TRP A 182 -12.52 -12.87 6.97
N TYR A 183 -13.73 -13.43 7.01
CA TYR A 183 -14.22 -14.25 8.12
C TYR A 183 -13.84 -15.73 7.92
N LYS A 184 -14.09 -16.24 6.73
CA LYS A 184 -13.87 -17.65 6.36
C LYS A 184 -12.39 -18.05 6.39
N GLY A 185 -11.51 -17.23 5.80
CA GLY A 185 -10.09 -17.53 5.66
C GLY A 185 -9.36 -17.95 6.95
N PRO A 186 -9.37 -17.15 8.04
CA PRO A 186 -8.70 -17.50 9.28
C PRO A 186 -9.28 -18.74 9.97
N ILE A 187 -10.59 -18.98 9.82
CA ILE A 187 -11.28 -20.14 10.42
C ILE A 187 -10.81 -21.42 9.75
N GLU A 188 -10.78 -21.44 8.41
CA GLU A 188 -10.31 -22.60 7.64
C GLU A 188 -8.80 -22.84 7.85
N ALA A 189 -8.01 -21.78 8.00
CA ALA A 189 -6.58 -21.88 8.20
C ALA A 189 -6.17 -22.21 9.64
N GLY A 190 -7.04 -21.99 10.62
CA GLY A 190 -6.75 -22.13 12.06
C GLY A 190 -5.65 -21.20 12.57
N LYS A 191 -5.31 -20.14 11.81
CA LYS A 191 -4.20 -19.24 12.10
C LYS A 191 -4.42 -17.85 11.48
N PRO A 192 -3.66 -16.83 11.89
CA PRO A 192 -3.68 -15.53 11.24
C PRO A 192 -3.42 -15.60 9.74
N VAL A 193 -4.26 -14.94 8.94
CA VAL A 193 -4.13 -14.89 7.48
C VAL A 193 -4.58 -13.55 6.91
N TRP A 194 -4.04 -13.20 5.75
CA TRP A 194 -4.61 -12.16 4.90
C TRP A 194 -5.70 -12.76 4.02
N SER A 195 -6.81 -12.07 3.88
CA SER A 195 -7.82 -12.40 2.87
C SER A 195 -7.24 -12.20 1.45
N PRO A 196 -7.80 -12.85 0.41
CA PRO A 196 -7.66 -12.32 -0.94
C PRO A 196 -8.22 -10.88 -0.99
N ILE A 197 -7.89 -10.13 -2.04
CA ILE A 197 -8.57 -8.87 -2.31
C ILE A 197 -10.04 -9.18 -2.65
N TYR A 198 -10.97 -8.51 -1.98
CA TYR A 198 -12.41 -8.72 -2.13
C TYR A 198 -13.17 -7.39 -2.17
N THR A 199 -14.37 -7.39 -2.72
CA THR A 199 -15.28 -6.24 -2.66
C THR A 199 -16.05 -6.27 -1.33
N GLN A 200 -16.15 -5.13 -0.64
CA GLN A 200 -16.96 -5.03 0.57
C GLN A 200 -18.44 -5.36 0.28
N PHE A 201 -19.16 -5.86 1.29
CA PHE A 201 -20.55 -6.28 1.11
C PHE A 201 -21.48 -5.12 0.70
N ASN A 202 -21.41 -4.02 1.43
CA ASN A 202 -22.32 -2.88 1.31
C ASN A 202 -21.83 -1.79 0.34
N THR A 203 -20.61 -1.90 -0.19
CA THR A 203 -20.03 -0.90 -1.11
C THR A 203 -19.15 -1.55 -2.17
N PRO A 204 -19.00 -0.96 -3.38
CA PRO A 204 -18.12 -1.50 -4.42
C PRO A 204 -16.62 -1.29 -4.12
N ARG A 205 -16.23 -1.02 -2.87
CA ARG A 205 -14.84 -0.75 -2.48
C ARG A 205 -14.06 -2.06 -2.33
N LEU A 206 -12.87 -2.09 -2.92
CA LEU A 206 -11.93 -3.20 -2.73
C LEU A 206 -11.32 -3.15 -1.33
N ALA A 207 -11.10 -4.32 -0.76
CA ALA A 207 -10.52 -4.51 0.55
C ALA A 207 -9.59 -5.71 0.59
N ILE A 208 -8.61 -5.62 1.47
CA ILE A 208 -7.80 -6.74 1.96
C ILE A 208 -7.84 -6.69 3.48
N THR A 209 -7.82 -7.82 4.18
CA THR A 209 -8.05 -7.82 5.63
C THR A 209 -7.13 -8.85 6.28
N TYR A 210 -6.48 -8.45 7.38
CA TYR A 210 -5.69 -9.33 8.21
C TYR A 210 -6.54 -9.87 9.35
N SER A 211 -6.86 -11.15 9.29
CA SER A 211 -7.79 -11.76 10.23
C SER A 211 -7.08 -12.78 11.11
N VAL A 212 -7.50 -12.86 12.37
CA VAL A 212 -6.95 -13.77 13.38
C VAL A 212 -8.10 -14.54 14.02
N PRO A 213 -8.09 -15.89 14.01
CA PRO A 213 -9.08 -16.63 14.76
C PRO A 213 -8.80 -16.51 16.26
N ILE A 214 -9.86 -16.30 17.06
CA ILE A 214 -9.80 -16.35 18.52
C ILE A 214 -10.43 -17.67 18.93
N TYR A 215 -9.88 -18.30 19.95
CA TYR A 215 -10.50 -19.45 20.58
C TYR A 215 -10.49 -19.19 22.09
N ASP A 216 -11.56 -19.55 22.76
CA ASP A 216 -11.60 -19.53 24.22
C ASP A 216 -10.55 -20.53 24.77
N GLN A 217 -9.81 -20.13 25.80
CA GLN A 217 -8.83 -20.99 26.47
C GLN A 217 -9.48 -21.99 27.45
N GLN A 218 -10.79 -21.91 27.68
CA GLN A 218 -11.52 -22.99 28.34
C GLN A 218 -11.78 -24.13 27.35
N GLN A 219 -10.89 -25.13 27.42
CA GLN A 219 -10.94 -26.47 26.83
C GLN A 219 -12.34 -26.97 26.42
N ASN A 220 -12.85 -26.50 25.28
CA ASN A 220 -13.75 -27.22 24.40
C ASN A 220 -13.73 -26.54 23.04
N SER A 221 -13.45 -27.33 22.01
CA SER A 221 -13.29 -26.97 20.60
C SER A 221 -14.62 -26.58 19.93
N SER A 222 -15.39 -25.71 20.56
CA SER A 222 -16.68 -25.22 20.10
C SER A 222 -16.90 -23.86 20.74
N GLU A 223 -16.94 -22.83 19.89
CA GLU A 223 -17.29 -21.42 20.17
C GLU A 223 -16.12 -20.46 20.40
N LEU A 224 -15.69 -19.79 19.30
CA LEU A 224 -15.68 -18.31 19.12
C LEU A 224 -14.78 -17.78 17.97
N PRO A 225 -15.00 -18.21 16.72
CA PRO A 225 -15.09 -17.41 15.49
C PRO A 225 -14.66 -15.95 15.28
N GLY A 226 -13.58 -15.37 15.82
CA GLY A 226 -12.80 -14.41 15.03
C GLY A 226 -12.54 -12.99 15.59
N LEU A 227 -11.27 -12.59 15.47
CA LEU A 227 -10.76 -11.23 15.62
C LEU A 227 -10.38 -10.70 14.23
N ILE A 228 -10.83 -9.50 13.85
CA ILE A 228 -10.67 -9.01 12.46
C ILE A 228 -10.13 -7.57 12.41
N TYR A 229 -9.09 -7.35 11.61
CA TYR A 229 -8.42 -6.05 11.43
C TYR A 229 -7.85 -5.93 10.00
N PRO A 230 -7.47 -4.75 9.52
CA PRO A 230 -8.30 -3.88 8.73
C PRO A 230 -7.91 -3.79 7.25
N CYS A 231 -8.82 -3.18 6.48
CA CYS A 231 -8.58 -2.69 5.13
C CYS A 231 -7.74 -1.41 5.15
N PRO A 232 -6.59 -1.35 4.46
CA PRO A 232 -5.88 -0.10 4.25
C PRO A 232 -6.73 0.85 3.39
N ARG A 233 -6.56 2.14 3.61
CA ARG A 233 -7.24 3.19 2.83
C ARG A 233 -6.97 2.99 1.34
N SER A 234 -8.02 2.72 0.56
CA SER A 234 -7.93 2.84 -0.89
C SER A 234 -7.66 4.30 -1.20
N GLY A 235 -6.42 4.63 -1.57
CA GLY A 235 -6.15 5.89 -2.24
C GLY A 235 -7.05 5.98 -3.47
N ASN A 236 -7.55 7.18 -3.77
CA ASN A 236 -8.06 7.45 -5.11
C ASN A 236 -6.89 7.19 -6.07
N PHE A 237 -6.96 6.10 -6.81
CA PHE A 237 -6.18 5.94 -8.04
C PHE A 237 -6.82 6.82 -9.12
#